data_AF-A0A969EWN6-F1
#
_entry.id   AF-A0A969EWN6-F1
#
_cell.length_a   1.000
_cell.length_b   1.000
_cell.length_c   1.000
_cell.angle_alpha   90.00
_cell.angle_beta   90.00
_cell.angle_gamma   90.00
#
_symmetry.space_group_name_H-M   'P 1'
#
loop_
_entity.id
_entity.type
_entity.pdbx_description
1 polymer ?
#
loop_
_entity_poly.entity_id
_entity_poly.type
_entity_poly.pdbx_seq_one_letter_code
_entity_poly.pdbx_strand_id
1 'polypeptide(L)' 'MTQLDLSDKRILVTGGAGFLGKQVVAQLIAAGAQANKITVPRSQDYNLCEWEACQRAVD' A
#
# COMPACT_ATOMS: atom_id res chain seq x y z
N MET A 1 2.38 9.49 -22.56
CA MET A 1 1.87 9.38 -21.18
C MET A 1 3.01 9.76 -20.26
N THR A 2 2.82 10.74 -19.39
CA THR A 2 3.80 11.08 -18.35
C THR A 2 3.86 9.93 -17.36
N GLN A 3 5.02 9.28 -17.29
CA GLN A 3 5.27 8.20 -16.33
C GLN A 3 5.30 8.81 -14.93
N LEU A 4 4.51 8.25 -14.01
CA LEU A 4 4.52 8.68 -12.61
C LEU A 4 5.82 8.21 -11.95
N ASP A 5 6.57 9.13 -11.34
CA ASP A 5 7.75 8.77 -10.55
C ASP A 5 7.31 8.27 -9.15
N LEU A 6 7.63 7.01 -8.87
CA LEU A 6 7.29 6.30 -7.64
C LEU A 6 8.45 6.26 -6.64
N SER A 7 9.65 6.67 -7.04
CA SER A 7 10.88 6.45 -6.27
C SER A 7 10.88 7.12 -4.89
N ASP A 8 10.10 8.19 -4.68
CA ASP A 8 9.99 8.87 -3.38
C ASP A 8 8.58 8.80 -2.76
N LYS A 9 7.67 8.00 -3.32
CA LYS A 9 6.29 7.95 -2.83
C LYS A 9 6.16 7.02 -1.62
N ARG A 10 5.41 7.47 -0.59
CA ARG A 10 4.82 6.62 0.44
C ARG A 10 3.51 6.07 -0.09
N ILE A 11 3.36 4.74 -0.13
CA ILE A 11 2.23 4.08 -0.78
C ILE A 11 1.55 3.14 0.21
N LEU A 12 0.27 3.38 0.49
CA LEU A 12 -0.56 2.48 1.28
C LEU A 12 -1.33 1.55 0.33
N VAL A 13 -1.20 0.22 0.52
CA VAL A 13 -1.93 -0.78 -0.26
C VAL A 13 -2.86 -1.58 0.65
N THR A 14 -4.13 -1.19 0.71
CA THR A 14 -5.16 -1.96 1.42
C THR A 14 -5.43 -3.27 0.69
N GLY A 15 -5.69 -4.35 1.44
CA GLY A 15 -5.80 -5.69 0.85
C GLY A 15 -4.52 -6.19 0.16
N GLY A 16 -3.37 -5.51 0.36
CA GLY A 16 -2.10 -5.78 -0.32
C GLY A 16 -1.52 -7.18 -0.08
N ALA A 17 -1.99 -7.90 0.93
CA ALA A 17 -1.58 -9.27 1.19
C ALA A 17 -2.51 -10.34 0.59
N GLY A 18 -3.61 -9.93 -0.05
CA GLY A 18 -4.56 -10.81 -0.72
C GLY A 18 -4.07 -11.29 -2.09
N PHE A 19 -4.96 -11.99 -2.82
CA PHE A 19 -4.67 -12.55 -4.14
C PHE A 19 -4.18 -11.50 -5.15
N LEU A 20 -4.93 -10.42 -5.33
CA LEU A 20 -4.57 -9.32 -6.24
C LEU A 20 -3.53 -8.38 -5.61
N GLY A 21 -3.71 -8.06 -4.33
CA GLY A 21 -2.87 -7.09 -3.63
C GLY A 21 -1.38 -7.40 -3.72
N LYS A 22 -0.99 -8.68 -3.56
CA LYS A 22 0.42 -9.07 -3.63
C LYS A 22 1.03 -8.81 -5.01
N GLN A 23 0.24 -8.94 -6.07
CA GLN A 23 0.68 -8.65 -7.44
C GLN A 23 0.81 -7.14 -7.66
N VAL A 24 -0.11 -6.34 -7.11
CA VAL A 24 -0.02 -4.88 -7.14
C VAL A 24 1.26 -4.40 -6.45
N VAL A 25 1.55 -4.92 -5.24
CA VAL A 25 2.81 -4.59 -4.52
C VAL A 25 4.03 -4.96 -5.36
N ALA A 26 4.07 -6.15 -5.96
CA ALA A 26 5.17 -6.57 -6.82
C ALA A 26 5.37 -5.62 -8.01
N GLN A 27 4.27 -5.20 -8.66
CA GLN A 27 4.33 -4.28 -9.80
C GLN A 27 4.72 -2.85 -9.39
N LEU A 28 4.30 -2.38 -8.21
CA LEU A 28 4.75 -1.09 -7.68
C LEU A 28 6.26 -1.07 -7.46
N ILE A 29 6.81 -2.13 -6.88
CA ILE A 29 8.26 -2.28 -6.68
C ILE A 29 8.97 -2.34 -8.04
N ALA A 30 8.45 -3.14 -8.99
CA ALA A 30 9.01 -3.23 -10.35
C ALA A 30 8.96 -1.88 -11.09
N ALA A 31 7.97 -1.04 -10.80
CA ALA A 31 7.82 0.30 -11.35
C ALA A 31 8.67 1.37 -10.62
N GLY A 32 9.48 0.98 -9.62
CA GLY A 32 10.43 1.85 -8.94
C GLY A 32 10.01 2.35 -7.55
N ALA A 33 8.89 1.88 -7.00
CA ALA A 33 8.54 2.18 -5.62
C ALA A 33 9.50 1.50 -4.64
N GLN A 34 9.86 2.20 -3.56
CA GLN A 34 10.72 1.62 -2.52
C GLN A 34 9.90 0.71 -1.60
N ALA A 35 10.31 -0.55 -1.44
CA ALA A 35 9.58 -1.51 -0.63
C ALA A 35 9.38 -1.07 0.84
N ASN A 36 10.36 -0.35 1.42
CA ASN A 36 10.28 0.21 2.77
C ASN A 36 9.31 1.40 2.90
N LYS A 37 8.82 1.96 1.78
CA LYS A 37 7.81 3.02 1.73
C LYS A 37 6.42 2.50 1.33
N ILE A 38 6.28 1.18 1.15
CA ILE A 38 5.00 0.52 0.91
C ILE A 38 4.48 -0.06 2.21
N THR A 39 3.30 0.39 2.64
CA THR A 39 2.61 -0.13 3.82
C THR A 39 1.44 -0.98 3.39
N VAL A 40 1.33 -2.20 3.94
CA VAL A 40 0.21 -3.11 3.72
C VAL A 40 -0.45 -3.40 5.06
N PRO A 41 -1.55 -2.70 5.42
CA PRO A 41 -2.22 -2.94 6.70
C PRO A 41 -2.83 -4.34 6.72
N ARG A 42 -2.73 -5.01 7.86
CA ARG A 42 -3.37 -6.30 8.11
C ARG A 42 -4.68 -6.07 8.85
N SER A 43 -5.71 -6.85 8.48
CA SER A 43 -7.02 -6.75 9.12
C SER A 43 -7.02 -7.03 10.63
N GLN A 44 -6.01 -7.76 11.15
CA GLN A 44 -5.88 -8.00 12.59
C GLN A 44 -5.45 -6.73 13.35
N ASP A 45 -4.69 -5.84 12.70
CA ASP A 45 -4.12 -4.63 13.32
C ASP A 45 -4.96 -3.39 12.97
N TYR A 46 -5.55 -3.38 11.77
CA TYR A 46 -6.39 -2.31 11.24
C TYR A 46 -7.67 -2.90 10.65
N ASN A 47 -8.74 -2.92 11.46
CA ASN A 47 -10.08 -3.21 10.95
C ASN A 47 -10.60 -2.00 10.16
N LEU A 48 -10.34 -1.97 8.84
CA LEU A 48 -10.69 -0.83 7.97
C LEU A 48 -12.21 -0.60 7.80
N CYS A 49 -13.07 -1.42 8.40
CA CYS A 49 -14.49 -1.12 8.54
C CYS A 49 -14.77 -0.04 9.61
N GLU A 50 -13.80 0.24 10.47
CA GLU A 50 -13.85 1.27 11.51
C GLU A 50 -13.16 2.55 11.00
N TRP A 51 -13.79 3.70 11.25
CA TRP A 51 -13.30 4.99 10.77
C TRP A 51 -11.94 5.35 11.37
N GLU A 52 -11.77 5.15 12.68
CA GLU A 52 -10.55 5.43 13.40
C GLU A 52 -9.39 4.56 12.90
N ALA A 53 -9.67 3.32 12.52
CA ALA A 53 -8.68 2.43 11.92
C ALA A 53 -8.24 2.92 10.53
N CYS A 54 -9.16 3.47 9.73
CA CYS A 54 -8.81 4.09 8.45
C CYS A 54 -7.91 5.31 8.65
N GLN A 55 -8.22 6.17 9.64
CA GLN A 55 -7.39 7.33 9.96
C GLN A 55 -5.97 6.91 10.35
N ARG A 56 -5.83 5.98 11.31
CA ARG A 56 -4.51 5.48 11.71
C ARG A 56 -3.72 4.80 10.59
N ALA A 57 -4.40 4.25 9.58
CA ALA A 57 -3.74 3.57 8.47
C ALA A 57 -3.12 4.55 7.45
N VAL A 58 -3.61 5.80 7.39
CA VAL A 58 -3.15 6.82 6.43
C VAL A 58 -2.19 7.86 7.02
N ASP A 59 -2.05 7.88 8.35
CA ASP A 59 -1.07 8.72 9.07
C ASP A 59 0.40 8.36 8.68
#